data_AF-A0A522V2S2-F1
#
_entry.id   AF-A0A522V2S2-F1
#
_cell.length_a   1.000
_cell.length_b   1.000
_cell.length_c   1.000
_cell.angle_alpha   90.00
_cell.angle_beta   90.00
_cell.angle_gamma   90.00
#
_symmetry.space_group_name_H-M   'P 1'
#
loop_
_entity.id
_entity.type
_entity.pdbx_description
1 polymer ?
#
loop_
_entity_poly.entity_id
_entity_poly.type
_entity_poly.pdbx_seq_one_letter_code
_entity_poly.pdbx_strand_id
1 'polypeptide(L)'
;MHTIRISDEVWEAIANQGKFGETEDDVLRRVFKLPANSIRTSSQIKFSNEAQLPNRGLLGRRRSFAVQRMTSFISNNKLHIEFQDGASSSWSLPARSDKAGIRALIDKAIEFARKNNASLGQINAARKTLTSADYHITK
;
A
#
# COMPACT_ATOMS: atom_id res chain seq x y z
N MET A 1 -8.65 16.75 32.17
CA MET A 1 -8.21 15.35 32.00
C MET A 1 -7.68 14.89 33.34
N HIS A 2 -8.25 13.82 33.92
CA HIS A 2 -7.75 13.25 35.17
C HIS A 2 -6.81 12.09 34.82
N THR A 3 -5.54 12.19 35.22
CA THR A 3 -4.56 11.11 35.06
C THR A 3 -4.57 10.28 36.32
N ILE A 4 -5.08 9.05 36.24
CA ILE A 4 -5.04 8.10 37.35
C ILE A 4 -3.63 7.49 37.38
N ARG A 5 -2.97 7.56 38.53
CA ARG A 5 -1.67 6.91 38.77
C ARG A 5 -1.93 5.59 39.49
N ILE A 6 -1.35 4.50 38.97
CA ILE A 6 -1.40 3.17 39.57
C ILE A 6 -0.11 2.99 40.38
N SER A 7 -0.18 2.46 41.59
CA SER A 7 1.00 2.14 42.40
C SER A 7 1.72 0.91 41.86
N ASP A 8 3.03 0.82 42.09
CA ASP A 8 3.86 -0.26 41.57
C ASP A 8 3.40 -1.64 42.06
N GLU A 9 2.95 -1.74 43.32
CA GLU A 9 2.38 -2.98 43.89
C GLU A 9 1.16 -3.49 43.11
N VAL A 10 0.31 -2.57 42.66
CA VAL A 10 -0.88 -2.92 41.87
C VAL A 10 -0.46 -3.33 40.46
N TRP A 11 0.58 -2.70 39.90
CA TRP A 11 1.13 -3.07 38.61
C TRP A 11 1.71 -4.48 38.61
N GLU A 12 2.48 -4.85 39.64
CA GLU A 12 3.04 -6.20 39.78
C GLU A 12 1.95 -7.25 39.93
N ALA A 13 0.90 -6.97 40.72
CA ALA A 13 -0.24 -7.86 40.86
C ALA A 13 -0.98 -8.10 39.52
N ILE A 14 -1.06 -7.07 38.66
CA ILE A 14 -1.62 -7.17 37.31
C ILE A 14 -0.71 -8.00 36.41
N ALA A 15 0.60 -7.72 36.39
CA ALA A 15 1.57 -8.41 35.56
C ALA A 15 1.64 -9.92 35.87
N ASN A 16 1.52 -10.29 37.15
CA ASN A 16 1.46 -11.70 37.60
C ASN A 16 0.24 -12.46 37.06
N GLN A 17 -0.80 -11.77 36.59
CA GLN A 17 -1.90 -12.44 35.90
C GLN A 17 -1.60 -12.72 34.43
N GLY A 18 -0.58 -12.11 33.84
CA GLY A 18 -0.20 -12.25 32.43
C GLY A 18 0.25 -13.67 32.09
N LYS A 19 -0.11 -14.14 30.88
CA LYS A 19 0.36 -15.42 30.34
C LYS A 19 1.50 -15.19 29.33
N PHE A 20 2.39 -16.18 29.19
CA PHE A 20 3.50 -16.11 28.23
C PHE A 20 2.97 -15.85 26.80
N GLY A 21 3.40 -14.74 26.21
CA GLY A 21 2.94 -14.27 24.89
C GLY A 21 1.90 -13.14 24.91
N GLU A 22 1.43 -12.69 26.08
CA GLU A 22 0.58 -11.51 26.22
C GLU A 22 1.41 -10.22 26.37
N THR A 23 0.91 -9.10 25.83
CA THR A 23 1.49 -7.76 26.08
C THR A 23 0.87 -7.11 27.31
N GLU A 24 1.52 -6.10 27.88
CA GLU A 24 1.01 -5.36 29.05
C GLU A 24 -0.41 -4.80 28.81
N ASP A 25 -0.70 -4.29 27.60
CA ASP A 25 -2.03 -3.78 27.23
C ASP A 25 -3.10 -4.89 27.21
N ASP A 26 -2.74 -6.11 26.80
CA ASP A 26 -3.66 -7.26 26.80
C ASP A 26 -4.03 -7.69 28.21
N VAL A 27 -3.04 -7.71 29.12
CA VAL A 27 -3.24 -8.03 30.54
C VAL A 27 -4.14 -6.98 31.19
N LEU A 28 -3.85 -5.70 30.97
CA LEU A 28 -4.68 -4.60 31.50
C LEU A 28 -6.12 -4.68 31.00
N ARG A 29 -6.33 -4.90 29.70
CA ARG A 29 -7.69 -5.01 29.14
C ARG A 29 -8.47 -6.17 29.75
N ARG A 30 -7.82 -7.31 29.96
CA ARG A 30 -8.45 -8.47 30.58
C ARG A 30 -8.84 -8.20 32.04
N VAL A 31 -7.93 -7.61 32.83
CA VAL A 31 -8.20 -7.28 34.23
C VAL A 31 -9.30 -6.22 34.35
N PHE A 32 -9.27 -5.18 33.53
CA PHE A 32 -10.25 -4.09 33.54
C PHE A 32 -11.52 -4.39 32.74
N LYS A 33 -11.66 -5.61 32.18
CA LYS A 33 -12.80 -6.03 31.32
C LYS A 33 -13.09 -5.02 30.19
N LEU A 34 -12.05 -4.37 29.67
CA LEU A 34 -12.17 -3.42 28.59
C LEU A 34 -12.40 -4.18 27.27
N PRO A 35 -13.13 -3.59 26.30
CA PRO A 35 -13.29 -4.22 25.00
C PRO A 35 -11.92 -4.48 24.36
N ALA A 36 -11.80 -5.65 23.74
CA ALA A 36 -10.63 -6.00 22.94
C ALA A 36 -10.41 -4.88 21.91
N ASN A 37 -9.16 -4.45 21.78
CA ASN A 37 -8.82 -3.34 20.92
C ASN A 37 -9.29 -3.69 19.49
N SER A 38 -10.27 -2.95 18.97
CA SER A 38 -10.83 -3.13 17.62
C SER A 38 -9.82 -2.63 16.57
N ILE A 39 -8.61 -3.17 16.57
CA ILE A 39 -7.76 -3.21 15.39
C ILE A 39 -8.05 -4.55 14.75
N ARG A 40 -9.12 -4.57 13.95
CA ARG A 40 -9.71 -5.69 13.20
C ARG A 40 -8.82 -6.94 13.10
N THR A 41 -8.89 -7.79 14.10
CA THR A 41 -8.68 -9.24 13.97
C THR A 41 -9.97 -9.82 13.41
N SER A 42 -10.16 -9.71 12.09
CA SER A 42 -11.21 -10.45 11.40
C SER A 42 -10.76 -11.91 11.23
N SER A 43 -10.85 -12.67 12.31
CA SER A 43 -10.82 -14.14 12.29
C SER A 43 -11.61 -14.72 13.46
N GLN A 44 -12.91 -14.40 13.50
CA GLN A 44 -13.88 -15.41 13.89
C GLN A 44 -14.89 -15.59 12.76
N ILE A 45 -14.58 -16.63 12.00
CA ILE A 45 -15.44 -17.34 11.07
C ILE A 45 -16.68 -17.80 11.84
N LYS A 46 -17.85 -17.32 11.41
CA LYS A 46 -19.10 -18.03 11.61
C LYS A 46 -19.07 -19.26 10.70
N PHE A 47 -19.32 -20.42 11.30
CA PHE A 47 -19.53 -21.69 10.60
C PHE A 47 -20.68 -21.57 9.58
N SER A 48 -20.39 -21.83 8.31
CA SER A 48 -21.29 -22.58 7.42
C SER A 48 -20.61 -22.84 6.07
N ASN A 49 -20.22 -24.10 5.90
CA ASN A 49 -20.12 -24.95 4.71
C ASN A 49 -20.22 -24.35 3.28
N GLU A 50 -19.38 -24.97 2.45
CA GLU A 50 -19.48 -25.21 0.99
C GLU A 50 -18.65 -24.36 0.01
N ALA A 51 -17.77 -25.11 -0.66
CA ALA A 51 -17.32 -25.03 -2.05
C ALA A 51 -16.34 -23.92 -2.51
N GLN A 52 -15.11 -24.40 -2.73
CA GLN A 52 -14.22 -24.15 -3.89
C GLN A 52 -13.73 -22.72 -4.18
N LEU A 53 -12.38 -22.55 -4.13
CA LEU A 53 -11.47 -21.94 -5.15
C LEU A 53 -10.22 -21.27 -4.51
N PRO A 54 -9.11 -21.11 -5.26
CA PRO A 54 -7.78 -21.31 -4.72
C PRO A 54 -7.19 -20.09 -4.01
N ASN A 55 -6.45 -20.44 -2.97
CA ASN A 55 -5.57 -19.64 -2.15
C ASN A 55 -4.64 -18.72 -2.97
N ARG A 56 -4.95 -17.42 -3.08
CA ARG A 56 -3.99 -16.39 -3.49
C ARG A 56 -4.15 -15.11 -2.68
N GLY A 57 -3.18 -14.88 -1.80
CA GLY A 57 -2.63 -13.54 -1.56
C GLY A 57 -3.14 -12.80 -0.32
N LEU A 58 -2.52 -13.08 0.84
CA LEU A 58 -2.54 -12.18 2.00
C LEU A 58 -1.11 -11.80 2.38
N LEU A 59 -0.38 -11.22 1.41
CA LEU A 59 0.80 -10.41 1.73
C LEU A 59 0.30 -9.01 2.11
N GLY A 60 0.56 -8.62 3.35
CA GLY A 60 0.14 -7.36 3.94
C GLY A 60 0.34 -6.18 2.98
N ARG A 61 -0.74 -5.41 2.79
CA ARG A 61 -0.78 -4.24 1.91
C ARG A 61 0.17 -3.18 2.47
N ARG A 62 1.43 -3.20 2.05
CA ARG A 62 2.43 -2.16 2.36
C ARG A 62 1.83 -0.82 1.93
N ARG A 63 1.51 0.04 2.89
CA ARG A 63 1.02 1.40 2.62
C ARG A 63 2.21 2.22 2.13
N SER A 64 2.49 2.19 0.82
CA SER A 64 3.42 3.14 0.21
C SER A 64 2.68 4.46 0.05
N PHE A 65 3.01 5.46 0.87
CA PHE A 65 2.49 6.80 0.70
C PHE A 65 3.28 7.53 -0.38
N ALA A 66 2.57 8.22 -1.27
CA ALA A 66 3.20 9.09 -2.25
C ALA A 66 3.62 10.40 -1.57
N VAL A 67 4.86 10.83 -1.78
CA VAL A 67 5.38 12.09 -1.23
C VAL A 67 4.72 13.30 -1.89
N GLN A 68 4.48 13.21 -3.19
CA GLN A 68 3.88 14.27 -4.00
C GLN A 68 2.87 13.71 -4.98
N ARG A 69 1.96 14.56 -5.48
CA ARG A 69 1.01 14.15 -6.54
C ARG A 69 1.73 14.07 -7.88
N MET A 70 1.34 13.06 -8.67
CA MET A 70 1.83 12.81 -10.03
C MET A 70 0.62 12.62 -10.94
N THR A 71 0.61 13.32 -12.06
CA THR A 71 -0.37 13.17 -13.13
C THR A 71 0.33 12.64 -14.38
N SER A 72 -0.36 11.74 -15.07
CA SER A 72 0.15 11.15 -16.31
C SER A 72 -0.98 11.04 -17.31
N PHE A 73 -0.76 11.53 -18.53
CA PHE A 73 -1.74 11.50 -19.59
C PHE A 73 -1.06 11.43 -20.95
N ILE A 74 -1.82 11.05 -21.96
CA ILE A 74 -1.35 11.03 -23.35
C ILE A 74 -2.07 12.14 -24.11
N SER A 75 -1.31 12.98 -24.80
CA SER A 75 -1.86 14.00 -25.70
C SER A 75 -0.90 14.25 -26.86
N ASN A 76 -1.43 14.55 -28.05
CA ASN A 76 -0.62 14.86 -29.25
C ASN A 76 0.45 13.81 -29.57
N ASN A 77 0.09 12.52 -29.46
CA ASN A 77 1.00 11.39 -29.65
C ASN A 77 2.25 11.44 -28.74
N LYS A 78 2.12 12.04 -27.54
CA LYS A 78 3.17 12.11 -26.52
C LYS A 78 2.63 11.62 -25.18
N LEU A 79 3.46 10.92 -24.43
CA LEU A 79 3.23 10.63 -23.03
C LEU A 79 3.75 11.80 -22.20
N HIS A 80 2.89 12.38 -21.36
CA HIS A 80 3.25 13.43 -20.41
C HIS A 80 3.18 12.89 -19.00
N ILE A 81 4.20 13.21 -18.21
CA ILE A 81 4.23 12.96 -16.77
C ILE A 81 4.64 14.26 -16.11
N GLU A 82 3.81 14.73 -15.19
CA GLU A 82 4.04 15.95 -14.43
C GLU A 82 3.86 15.68 -12.93
N PHE A 83 4.65 16.38 -12.14
CA PHE A 83 4.60 16.36 -10.69
C PHE A 83 4.13 17.72 -10.17
N GLN A 84 3.56 17.70 -8.96
CA GLN A 84 3.06 18.91 -8.31
C GLN A 84 4.15 19.97 -8.06
N ASP A 85 5.41 19.56 -7.95
CA ASP A 85 6.58 20.45 -7.81
C ASP A 85 6.97 21.18 -9.11
N GLY A 86 6.30 20.88 -10.23
CA GLY A 86 6.57 21.46 -11.54
C GLY A 86 7.53 20.63 -12.41
N ALA A 87 8.09 19.53 -11.89
CA ALA A 87 8.89 18.63 -12.70
C ALA A 87 7.99 17.95 -13.74
N SER A 88 8.29 18.16 -15.03
CA SER A 88 7.55 17.54 -16.13
C SER A 88 8.48 16.95 -17.16
N SER A 89 8.02 15.89 -17.81
CA SER A 89 8.70 15.30 -18.95
C SER A 89 7.68 14.78 -19.96
N SER A 90 8.07 14.86 -21.22
CA SER A 90 7.24 14.38 -22.32
C SER A 90 8.08 13.63 -23.34
N TRP A 91 7.52 12.55 -23.87
CA TRP A 91 8.18 11.70 -24.85
C TRP A 91 7.21 11.33 -25.97
N SER A 92 7.71 11.21 -27.19
CA SER A 92 6.91 10.74 -28.32
C SER A 92 6.54 9.27 -28.15
N LEU A 93 5.28 8.95 -28.47
CA LEU A 93 4.81 7.58 -28.50
C LEU A 93 5.35 6.88 -29.76
N PRO A 94 5.98 5.71 -29.61
CA PRO A 94 6.42 4.90 -30.74
C PRO A 94 5.20 4.29 -31.47
N ALA A 95 5.45 3.61 -32.59
CA ALA A 95 4.42 2.82 -33.25
C ALA A 95 3.90 1.71 -32.31
N ARG A 96 2.60 1.41 -32.37
CA ARG A 96 1.97 0.38 -31.51
C ARG A 96 2.56 -1.02 -31.72
N SER A 97 3.12 -1.29 -32.90
CA SER A 97 3.80 -2.53 -33.24
C SER A 97 5.23 -2.61 -32.69
N ASP A 98 5.86 -1.47 -32.37
CA ASP A 98 7.24 -1.40 -31.90
C ASP A 98 7.32 -1.67 -30.39
N LYS A 99 7.37 -2.97 -30.06
CA LYS A 99 7.50 -3.43 -28.67
C LYS A 99 8.78 -2.93 -28.00
N ALA A 100 9.87 -2.76 -28.76
CA ALA A 100 11.14 -2.30 -28.22
C ALA A 100 11.06 -0.81 -27.84
N GLY A 101 10.51 0.01 -28.73
CA GLY A 101 10.22 1.42 -28.46
C GLY A 101 9.32 1.61 -27.25
N ILE A 102 8.26 0.80 -27.12
CA ILE A 102 7.33 0.88 -25.97
C ILE A 102 8.06 0.57 -24.66
N ARG A 103 8.93 -0.45 -24.64
CA ARG A 103 9.75 -0.78 -23.45
C ARG A 103 10.71 0.35 -23.09
N ALA A 104 11.44 0.87 -24.07
CA ALA A 104 12.37 1.97 -23.85
C ALA A 104 11.66 3.24 -23.33
N LEU A 105 10.46 3.52 -23.84
CA LEU A 105 9.63 4.62 -23.34
C LEU A 105 9.19 4.39 -21.89
N ILE A 106 8.74 3.18 -21.55
CA ILE A 106 8.36 2.81 -20.18
C ILE A 106 9.55 2.96 -19.24
N ASP A 107 10.73 2.49 -19.63
CA ASP A 107 11.94 2.57 -18.81
C ASP A 107 12.33 4.02 -18.55
N LYS A 108 12.29 4.88 -19.57
CA LYS A 108 12.51 6.34 -19.42
C LYS A 108 11.49 6.98 -18.47
N ALA A 109 10.21 6.63 -18.60
CA ALA A 109 9.16 7.14 -17.74
C ALA A 109 9.34 6.69 -16.28
N ILE A 110 9.74 5.43 -16.05
CA ILE A 110 10.04 4.90 -14.72
C ILE A 110 11.26 5.60 -14.12
N GLU A 111 12.31 5.80 -14.91
CA GLU A 111 13.53 6.47 -14.48
C GLU A 111 13.24 7.91 -14.05
N PHE A 112 12.48 8.66 -14.86
CA PHE A 112 12.02 9.99 -14.51
C PHE A 112 11.18 9.99 -13.23
N ALA A 113 10.25 9.06 -13.08
CA ALA A 113 9.41 8.96 -11.89
C ALA A 113 10.26 8.64 -10.64
N ARG A 114 11.23 7.74 -10.73
CA ARG A 114 12.15 7.42 -9.63
C ARG A 114 13.02 8.61 -9.23
N LYS A 115 13.54 9.36 -10.21
CA LYS A 115 14.34 10.57 -9.96
C LYS A 115 13.57 11.62 -9.15
N ASN A 116 12.24 11.68 -9.32
CA ASN A 116 11.35 12.58 -8.60
C ASN A 116 10.66 11.91 -7.40
N ASN A 117 11.25 10.84 -6.83
CA ASN A 117 10.76 10.14 -5.64
C ASN A 117 9.31 9.61 -5.75
N ALA A 118 8.88 9.20 -6.96
CA ALA A 118 7.57 8.62 -7.14
C ALA A 118 7.43 7.29 -6.39
N SER A 119 6.26 7.10 -5.76
CA SER A 119 5.90 5.82 -5.14
C SER A 119 5.70 4.71 -6.17
N LEU A 120 5.77 3.45 -5.73
CA LEU A 120 5.49 2.30 -6.59
C LEU A 120 4.09 2.37 -7.24
N GLY A 121 3.09 2.88 -6.50
CA GLY A 121 1.75 3.09 -7.01
C GLY A 121 1.70 4.08 -8.17
N GLN A 122 2.47 5.17 -8.09
CA GLN A 122 2.60 6.16 -9.15
C GLN A 122 3.33 5.62 -10.37
N ILE A 123 4.44 4.90 -10.16
CA ILE A 123 5.15 4.23 -11.25
C ILE A 123 4.20 3.28 -12.01
N ASN A 124 3.36 2.54 -11.28
CA ASN A 124 2.35 1.68 -11.89
C ASN A 124 1.23 2.46 -12.58
N ALA A 125 0.86 3.64 -12.09
CA ALA A 125 -0.08 4.52 -12.78
C ALA A 125 0.49 4.98 -14.14
N ALA A 126 1.76 5.39 -14.20
CA ALA A 126 2.40 5.76 -15.47
C ALA A 126 2.42 4.60 -16.49
N ARG A 127 2.72 3.37 -16.03
CA ARG A 127 2.61 2.17 -16.87
C ARG A 127 1.18 1.94 -17.35
N LYS A 128 0.20 2.12 -16.45
CA LYS A 128 -1.22 1.93 -16.77
C LYS A 128 -1.70 2.88 -17.85
N THR A 129 -1.25 4.13 -17.84
CA THR A 129 -1.60 5.15 -18.85
C THR A 129 -1.25 4.70 -20.27
N LEU A 130 -0.11 4.04 -20.45
CA LEU A 130 0.27 3.47 -21.75
C LEU A 130 -0.61 2.26 -22.11
N THR A 131 -0.82 1.35 -21.17
CA THR A 131 -1.65 0.16 -21.42
C THR A 131 -3.14 0.50 -21.65
N SER A 132 -3.66 1.59 -21.06
CA SER A 132 -5.02 2.06 -21.31
C SER A 132 -5.18 2.70 -22.69
N ALA A 133 -4.08 3.03 -23.36
CA ALA A 133 -4.06 3.57 -24.72
C ALA A 133 -3.65 2.51 -25.76
N ASP A 134 -3.87 1.23 -25.44
CA ASP A 134 -3.55 0.04 -26.26
C ASP A 134 -2.05 -0.21 -26.52
N TYR A 135 -1.14 0.45 -25.78
CA TYR A 135 0.29 0.14 -25.86
C TYR A 135 0.63 -1.05 -24.96
N HIS A 136 0.32 -2.24 -25.45
CA HIS A 136 0.56 -3.50 -24.74
C HIS A 136 1.88 -4.15 -25.14
N ILE A 137 2.62 -4.61 -24.12
CA ILE A 137 3.73 -5.54 -24.30
C ILE A 137 3.15 -6.94 -24.10
N THR A 138 2.42 -7.47 -25.09
CA THR A 138 2.05 -8.90 -25.07
C THR A 138 3.31 -9.73 -25.30
N LYS A 139 3.51 -10.74 -24.44
CA LYS A 139 4.54 -11.76 -24.62
C LYS A 139 4.25 -12.58 -25.86
#